data_AF-A0A9E2ELV7-F1
#
_entry.id   AF-A0A9E2ELV7-F1
#
_cell.length_a   1.000
_cell.length_b   1.000
_cell.length_c   1.000
_cell.angle_alpha   90.00
_cell.angle_beta   90.00
_cell.angle_gamma   90.00
#
_symmetry.space_group_name_H-M   'P 1'
#
loop_
_entity.id
_entity.type
_entity.pdbx_description
1 polymer ?
#
loop_
_entity_poly.entity_id
_entity_poly.type
_entity_poly.pdbx_seq_one_letter_code
_entity_poly.pdbx_strand_id
1 'polypeptide(L)'
;LEPSVVHWDYHPGNMLVADDDSLRIIDWTSVAVSDRRFDLAWSGLLMRQSMGTDLLREAYEQHAGSMAEMEFFDLAAVLRRLYSIAVSLEYGPEVLGMRPEAADLMRDQIGSLGPSYEWARDLTGVSIEAVEALLEG
;
A
#
# COMPACT_ATOMS: atom_id res chain seq x y z
N LEU A 1 -13.64 -10.49 11.58
CA LEU A 1 -13.54 -10.12 10.15
C LEU A 1 -14.88 -9.54 9.73
N GLU A 2 -14.88 -8.31 9.23
CA GLU A 2 -16.08 -7.64 8.73
C GLU A 2 -15.99 -7.54 7.20
N PRO A 3 -16.76 -8.34 6.45
CA PRO A 3 -16.70 -8.33 4.98
C PRO A 3 -17.11 -6.97 4.44
N SER A 4 -16.22 -6.34 3.69
CA SER A 4 -16.38 -5.02 3.08
C SER A 4 -15.92 -5.07 1.62
N VAL A 5 -16.50 -4.20 0.79
CA VAL A 5 -15.95 -3.96 -0.55
C VAL A 5 -14.66 -3.15 -0.37
N VAL A 6 -13.56 -3.66 -0.92
CA VAL A 6 -12.24 -3.04 -0.86
C VAL A 6 -11.73 -2.74 -2.27
N HIS A 7 -11.01 -1.63 -2.43
CA HIS A 7 -10.49 -1.16 -3.71
C HIS A 7 -9.17 -1.81 -4.10
N TRP A 8 -8.31 -2.10 -3.12
CA TRP A 8 -6.94 -2.62 -3.25
C TRP A 8 -5.92 -1.72 -3.97
N ASP A 9 -6.35 -0.54 -4.41
CA ASP A 9 -5.52 0.41 -5.13
C ASP A 9 -6.01 1.86 -4.93
N TYR A 10 -6.44 2.17 -3.71
CA TYR A 10 -6.93 3.49 -3.36
C TYR A 10 -5.75 4.42 -3.03
N HIS A 11 -5.38 5.25 -4.01
CA HIS A 11 -4.28 6.23 -3.90
C HIS A 11 -4.54 7.42 -4.85
N PRO A 12 -3.81 8.55 -4.73
CA PRO A 12 -4.11 9.78 -5.47
C PRO A 12 -4.14 9.64 -7.00
N GLY A 13 -3.44 8.67 -7.57
CA GLY A 13 -3.48 8.39 -9.01
C GLY A 13 -4.85 7.87 -9.50
N ASN A 14 -5.64 7.30 -8.59
CA ASN A 14 -6.99 6.79 -8.85
C ASN A 14 -8.09 7.71 -8.26
N MET A 15 -7.73 8.95 -7.92
CA MET A 15 -8.66 9.96 -7.40
C MET A 15 -8.74 11.14 -8.37
N LEU A 16 -9.96 11.43 -8.84
CA LEU A 16 -10.23 12.61 -9.68
C LEU A 16 -11.04 13.63 -8.87
N VAL A 17 -10.61 14.88 -8.89
CA VAL A 17 -11.40 16.00 -8.36
C VAL A 17 -12.24 16.56 -9.50
N ALA A 18 -13.57 16.52 -9.36
CA ALA A 18 -14.50 17.12 -10.31
C ALA A 18 -14.60 18.65 -10.12
N ASP A 19 -15.22 19.34 -11.09
CA ASP A 19 -15.39 20.81 -11.05
C ASP A 19 -16.19 21.31 -9.83
N ASP A 20 -16.96 20.42 -9.18
CA ASP A 20 -17.73 20.70 -7.96
C ASP A 20 -16.97 20.33 -6.67
N ASP A 21 -15.66 20.16 -6.75
CA ASP A 21 -14.77 19.68 -5.68
C ASP A 21 -15.10 18.27 -5.15
N SER A 22 -16.02 17.52 -5.78
CA SER A 22 -16.29 16.13 -5.41
C SER A 22 -15.18 15.19 -5.89
N LEU A 23 -14.81 14.23 -5.02
CA LEU A 23 -13.88 13.16 -5.37
C LEU A 23 -14.59 12.03 -6.11
N ARG A 24 -14.02 11.60 -7.23
CA ARG A 24 -14.42 10.40 -7.98
C ARG A 24 -13.29 9.38 -7.96
N ILE A 25 -13.61 8.18 -7.49
CA ILE A 25 -12.67 7.07 -7.40
C ILE A 25 -12.80 6.21 -8.65
N ILE A 26 -11.69 6.00 -9.35
CA ILE A 26 -11.61 5.24 -10.60
C ILE A 26 -10.75 3.98 -10.42
N ASP A 27 -10.66 3.19 -11.49
CA ASP A 27 -9.84 1.98 -11.54
C ASP A 27 -10.20 0.88 -10.52
N TRP A 28 -11.45 0.43 -10.60
CA TRP A 28 -12.01 -0.63 -9.77
C TRP A 28 -11.61 -2.06 -10.21
N THR A 29 -10.57 -2.23 -11.04
CA THR A 29 -10.20 -3.56 -11.57
C THR A 29 -9.72 -4.53 -10.50
N SER A 30 -9.24 -4.01 -9.37
CA SER A 30 -8.75 -4.78 -8.23
C SER A 30 -9.81 -4.98 -7.13
N VAL A 31 -11.07 -4.61 -7.38
CA VAL A 31 -12.14 -4.67 -6.38
C VAL A 31 -12.36 -6.09 -5.85
N ALA A 32 -12.52 -6.21 -4.53
CA ALA A 32 -12.79 -7.49 -3.89
C ALA A 32 -13.67 -7.33 -2.63
N VAL A 33 -14.15 -8.45 -2.08
CA VAL A 33 -14.70 -8.50 -0.72
C VAL A 33 -13.62 -8.98 0.22
N SER A 34 -13.25 -8.17 1.22
CA SER A 34 -12.21 -8.46 2.21
C SER A 34 -12.48 -7.74 3.54
N ASP A 35 -11.57 -7.84 4.49
CA ASP A 35 -11.58 -6.98 5.68
C ASP A 35 -11.09 -5.58 5.30
N ARG A 36 -11.89 -4.55 5.56
CA ARG A 36 -11.60 -3.14 5.23
C ARG A 36 -10.27 -2.63 5.79
N ARG A 37 -9.75 -3.24 6.87
CA ARG A 37 -8.45 -2.88 7.44
C ARG A 37 -7.29 -3.17 6.49
N PHE A 38 -7.40 -4.17 5.62
CA PHE A 38 -6.41 -4.40 4.56
C PHE A 38 -6.35 -3.23 3.57
N ASP A 39 -7.52 -2.72 3.18
CA ASP A 39 -7.60 -1.62 2.23
C ASP A 39 -7.06 -0.33 2.86
N LEU A 40 -7.42 -0.07 4.12
CA LEU A 40 -6.92 1.08 4.87
C LEU A 40 -5.40 1.05 5.04
N ALA A 41 -4.84 -0.07 5.48
CA ALA A 41 -3.39 -0.23 5.66
C ALA A 41 -2.63 -0.09 4.34
N TRP A 42 -3.13 -0.75 3.27
CA TRP A 42 -2.54 -0.65 1.95
C TRP A 42 -2.58 0.78 1.40
N SER A 43 -3.73 1.44 1.48
CA SER A 43 -3.91 2.82 1.04
C SER A 43 -3.01 3.78 1.82
N GLY A 44 -2.92 3.62 3.14
CA GLY A 44 -2.03 4.41 3.98
C GLY A 44 -0.57 4.29 3.54
N LEU A 45 -0.12 3.06 3.25
CA LEU A 45 1.23 2.81 2.74
C LEU A 45 1.48 3.50 1.39
N LEU A 46 0.54 3.42 0.44
CA LEU A 46 0.64 4.08 -0.87
C LEU A 46 0.60 5.61 -0.77
N MET A 47 -0.17 6.14 0.18
CA MET A 47 -0.38 7.57 0.38
C MET A 47 0.68 8.23 1.26
N ARG A 48 1.59 7.45 1.86
CA ARG A 48 2.58 7.93 2.82
C ARG A 48 3.42 9.09 2.30
N GLN A 49 3.80 9.04 1.02
CA GLN A 49 4.59 10.09 0.36
C GLN A 49 3.79 11.38 0.09
N SER A 50 2.46 11.28 -0.07
CA SER A 50 1.61 12.40 -0.46
C SER A 50 0.85 13.07 0.69
N MET A 51 0.44 12.30 1.70
CA MET A 51 -0.47 12.77 2.75
C MET A 51 -0.14 12.25 4.16
N GLY A 52 0.87 11.41 4.33
CA GLY A 52 1.15 10.76 5.61
C GLY A 52 0.11 9.69 5.97
N THR A 53 0.56 8.58 6.56
CA THR A 53 -0.27 7.41 6.92
C THR A 53 -1.35 7.74 7.96
N ASP A 54 -1.05 8.63 8.90
CA ASP A 54 -1.92 8.89 10.05
C ASP A 54 -3.15 9.72 9.70
N LEU A 55 -3.04 10.69 8.78
CA LEU A 55 -4.18 11.51 8.36
C LEU A 55 -5.29 10.69 7.71
N LEU A 56 -4.94 9.72 6.86
CA LEU A 56 -5.92 8.83 6.24
C LEU A 56 -6.63 7.99 7.30
N ARG A 57 -5.87 7.40 8.23
CA ARG A 57 -6.42 6.56 9.29
C ARG A 57 -7.33 7.33 10.23
N GLU A 58 -6.92 8.50 10.68
CA GLU A 58 -7.75 9.38 11.52
C GLU A 58 -9.05 9.76 10.82
N ALA A 59 -8.99 10.18 9.55
CA ALA A 59 -10.18 10.51 8.77
C ALA A 59 -11.10 9.31 8.59
N TYR A 60 -10.54 8.11 8.37
CA TYR A 60 -11.32 6.88 8.24
C TYR A 60 -12.04 6.53 9.54
N GLU A 61 -11.33 6.57 10.68
CA GLU A 61 -11.89 6.23 11.98
C GLU A 61 -12.98 7.20 12.45
N GLN A 62 -12.87 8.49 12.09
CA GLN A 62 -13.91 9.48 12.35
C GLN A 62 -15.25 9.13 11.68
N HIS A 63 -15.23 8.46 10.52
CA HIS A 63 -16.43 8.13 9.76
C HIS A 63 -16.90 6.68 9.94
N ALA A 64 -15.97 5.74 10.13
CA ALA A 64 -16.24 4.31 10.09
C ALA A 64 -16.00 3.58 11.43
N GLY A 65 -15.65 4.34 12.48
CA GLY A 65 -15.31 3.83 13.81
C GLY A 65 -13.84 3.42 13.93
N SER A 66 -13.39 3.20 15.17
CA SER A 66 -11.99 2.81 15.46
C SER A 66 -11.63 1.45 14.87
N MET A 67 -10.43 1.35 14.30
CA MET A 67 -9.88 0.13 13.71
C MET A 67 -8.90 -0.52 14.68
N ALA A 68 -9.30 -1.65 15.28
CA ALA A 68 -8.44 -2.42 16.17
C ALA A 68 -7.46 -3.32 15.40
N GLU A 69 -6.31 -3.60 16.05
CA GLU A 69 -5.28 -4.55 15.58
C GLU A 69 -4.66 -4.19 14.23
N MET A 70 -4.51 -2.88 13.97
CA MET A 70 -4.00 -2.38 12.68
C MET A 70 -2.57 -2.83 12.38
N GLU A 71 -1.75 -3.11 13.39
CA GLU A 71 -0.35 -3.52 13.23
C GLU A 71 -0.21 -4.77 12.34
N PHE A 72 -1.16 -5.72 12.43
CA PHE A 72 -1.19 -6.88 11.55
C PHE A 72 -1.44 -6.50 10.09
N PHE A 73 -2.37 -5.57 9.85
CA PHE A 73 -2.75 -5.15 8.51
C PHE A 73 -1.67 -4.25 7.88
N ASP A 74 -1.04 -3.39 8.68
CA ASP A 74 0.10 -2.58 8.30
C ASP A 74 1.29 -3.46 7.90
N LEU A 75 1.57 -4.50 8.70
CA LEU A 75 2.60 -5.50 8.36
C LEU A 75 2.27 -6.21 7.04
N ALA A 76 1.03 -6.64 6.85
CA ALA A 76 0.60 -7.28 5.61
C ALA A 76 0.75 -6.35 4.40
N ALA A 77 0.45 -5.06 4.54
CA ALA A 77 0.64 -4.06 3.49
C ALA A 77 2.12 -3.89 3.13
N VAL A 78 3.01 -3.80 4.13
CA VAL A 78 4.46 -3.72 3.92
C VAL A 78 4.97 -4.97 3.20
N LEU A 79 4.61 -6.16 3.68
CA LEU A 79 5.01 -7.42 3.05
C LEU A 79 4.51 -7.54 1.61
N ARG A 80 3.26 -7.15 1.34
CA ARG A 80 2.70 -7.09 -0.01
C ARG A 80 3.52 -6.15 -0.89
N ARG A 81 3.93 -4.99 -0.37
CA ARG A 81 4.71 -4.01 -1.14
C ARG A 81 6.10 -4.55 -1.49
N LEU A 82 6.78 -5.15 -0.52
CA LEU A 82 8.08 -5.78 -0.72
C LEU A 82 7.99 -6.90 -1.75
N TYR A 83 6.99 -7.78 -1.64
CA TYR A 83 6.72 -8.82 -2.62
C TYR A 83 6.49 -8.25 -4.03
N SER A 84 5.65 -7.21 -4.15
CA SER A 84 5.35 -6.58 -5.44
C SER A 84 6.60 -6.03 -6.12
N ILE A 85 7.50 -5.41 -5.36
CA ILE A 85 8.73 -4.85 -5.93
C ILE A 85 9.69 -5.97 -6.32
N ALA A 86 9.93 -6.94 -5.43
CA ALA A 86 10.81 -8.07 -5.71
C ALA A 86 10.38 -8.80 -6.99
N VAL A 87 9.08 -9.12 -7.11
CA VAL A 87 8.54 -9.77 -8.31
C VAL A 87 8.65 -8.87 -9.54
N SER A 88 8.34 -7.57 -9.42
CA SER A 88 8.43 -6.64 -10.55
C SER A 88 9.86 -6.48 -11.08
N LEU A 89 10.88 -6.55 -10.21
CA LEU A 89 12.28 -6.43 -10.62
C LEU A 89 12.83 -7.73 -11.21
N GLU A 90 12.43 -8.88 -10.67
CA GLU A 90 12.93 -10.18 -11.09
C GLU A 90 12.21 -10.72 -12.33
N TYR A 91 10.89 -10.53 -12.42
CA TYR A 91 10.03 -11.13 -13.45
C TYR A 91 9.32 -10.11 -14.34
N GLY A 92 9.49 -8.81 -14.09
CA GLY A 92 8.84 -7.71 -14.80
C GLY A 92 7.51 -7.27 -14.17
N PRO A 93 7.11 -5.99 -14.31
CA PRO A 93 5.85 -5.46 -13.74
C PRO A 93 4.59 -6.13 -14.35
N GLU A 94 4.68 -6.66 -15.55
CA GLU A 94 3.54 -7.20 -16.30
C GLU A 94 2.96 -8.46 -15.64
N VAL A 95 3.78 -9.25 -14.93
CA VAL A 95 3.28 -10.44 -14.21
C VAL A 95 2.38 -10.07 -13.03
N LEU A 96 2.45 -8.81 -12.56
CA LEU A 96 1.56 -8.24 -11.57
C LEU A 96 0.41 -7.43 -12.20
N GLY A 97 0.26 -7.50 -13.53
CA GLY A 97 -0.75 -6.75 -14.27
C GLY A 97 -0.43 -5.27 -14.44
N MET A 98 0.82 -4.85 -14.18
CA MET A 98 1.23 -3.45 -14.25
C MET A 98 1.78 -3.11 -15.63
N ARG A 99 1.77 -1.81 -15.95
CA ARG A 99 2.40 -1.30 -17.16
C ARG A 99 3.93 -1.31 -17.03
N PRO A 100 4.70 -1.44 -18.13
CA PRO A 100 6.16 -1.47 -18.08
C PRO A 100 6.77 -0.26 -17.34
N GLU A 101 6.18 0.93 -17.53
CA GLU A 101 6.64 2.18 -16.91
C GLU A 101 6.44 2.21 -15.38
N ALA A 102 5.62 1.30 -14.82
CA ALA A 102 5.44 1.18 -13.39
C ALA A 102 6.72 0.69 -12.68
N ALA A 103 7.59 -0.05 -13.36
CA ALA A 103 8.84 -0.52 -12.77
C ALA A 103 9.80 0.64 -12.42
N ASP A 104 9.81 1.70 -13.22
CA ASP A 104 10.65 2.89 -12.97
C ASP A 104 10.15 3.62 -11.72
N LEU A 105 8.84 3.85 -11.63
CA LEU A 105 8.20 4.44 -10.44
C LEU A 105 8.43 3.60 -9.18
N MET A 106 8.44 2.27 -9.31
CA MET A 106 8.73 1.39 -8.18
C MET A 106 10.17 1.50 -7.71
N ARG A 107 11.14 1.57 -8.63
CA ARG A 107 12.57 1.75 -8.27
C ARG A 107 12.80 3.05 -7.51
N ASP A 108 12.19 4.15 -7.95
CA ASP A 108 12.30 5.44 -7.26
C ASP A 108 11.72 5.38 -5.83
N GLN A 109 10.79 4.46 -5.58
CA GLN A 109 10.13 4.30 -4.27
C GLN A 109 10.87 3.33 -3.33
N ILE A 110 11.83 2.54 -3.81
CA ILE A 110 12.58 1.56 -3.00
C ILE A 110 13.25 2.22 -1.81
N GLY A 111 13.96 3.33 -2.02
CA GLY A 111 14.64 4.05 -0.95
C GLY A 111 13.70 4.55 0.16
N SER A 112 12.41 4.70 -0.14
CA SER A 112 11.41 5.14 0.83
C SER A 112 10.84 4.01 1.71
N LEU A 113 11.15 2.75 1.38
CA LEU A 113 10.66 1.57 2.10
C LEU A 113 11.54 1.14 3.26
N GLY A 114 12.77 1.63 3.36
CA GLY A 114 13.69 1.33 4.46
C GLY A 114 13.03 1.41 5.83
N PRO A 115 12.42 2.56 6.21
CA PRO A 115 11.75 2.70 7.50
C PRO A 115 10.58 1.72 7.72
N SER A 116 9.86 1.35 6.65
CA SER A 116 8.75 0.38 6.74
C SER A 116 9.26 -1.05 6.91
N TYR A 117 10.36 -1.41 6.25
CA TYR A 117 11.01 -2.70 6.44
C TYR A 117 11.67 -2.81 7.81
N GLU A 118 12.36 -1.76 8.29
CA GLU A 118 12.92 -1.70 9.64
C GLU A 118 11.84 -1.91 10.70
N TRP A 119 10.72 -1.19 10.60
CA TRP A 119 9.58 -1.38 11.49
C TRP A 119 9.03 -2.82 11.44
N ALA A 120 8.86 -3.39 10.24
CA ALA A 120 8.37 -4.76 10.08
C ALA A 120 9.34 -5.79 10.69
N ARG A 121 10.65 -5.57 10.54
CA ARG A 121 11.70 -6.40 11.14
C ARG A 121 11.71 -6.28 12.66
N ASP A 122 11.57 -5.08 13.21
CA ASP A 122 11.53 -4.86 14.66
C ASP A 122 10.29 -5.50 15.29
N LEU A 123 9.15 -5.44 14.59
CA LEU A 123 7.90 -6.05 15.04
C LEU A 123 7.95 -7.59 15.03
N THR A 124 8.60 -8.19 14.03
CA THR A 124 8.54 -9.64 13.77
C THR A 124 9.80 -10.41 14.17
N GLY A 125 10.94 -9.73 14.28
CA GLY A 125 12.28 -10.33 14.40
C GLY A 125 12.77 -11.02 13.11
N VAL A 126 12.08 -10.86 11.98
CA VAL A 126 12.40 -11.55 10.72
C VAL A 126 13.22 -10.65 9.81
N SER A 127 14.39 -11.14 9.40
CA SER A 127 15.21 -10.56 8.34
C SER A 127 14.99 -11.32 7.03
N ILE A 128 14.92 -10.57 5.92
CA ILE A 128 14.77 -11.09 4.57
C ILE A 128 15.93 -10.56 3.73
N GLU A 129 16.94 -11.39 3.52
CA GLU A 129 18.18 -11.04 2.79
C GLU A 129 17.91 -10.41 1.41
N ALA A 130 16.94 -10.95 0.67
CA ALA A 130 16.57 -10.42 -0.64
C ALA A 130 16.01 -8.98 -0.59
N VAL A 131 15.32 -8.63 0.49
CA VAL A 131 14.81 -7.27 0.72
C VAL A 131 15.95 -6.34 1.17
N GLU A 132 16.85 -6.83 2.02
CA GLU A 132 18.01 -6.05 2.47
C GLU A 132 18.93 -5.70 1.31
N ALA A 133 19.27 -6.66 0.46
CA ALA A 133 20.06 -6.43 -0.76
C ALA A 133 19.40 -5.43 -1.72
N LEU A 134 18.06 -5.42 -1.76
CA LEU A 134 17.28 -4.50 -2.59
C LEU A 134 17.27 -3.07 -2.04
N LEU A 135 17.33 -2.90 -0.71
CA LEU A 135 17.37 -1.59 -0.06
C LEU A 135 18.78 -0.97 -0.02
N GLU A 136 19.83 -1.78 -0.15
CA GLU A 136 21.24 -1.35 -0.16
C GLU A 136 21.77 -0.95 -1.54
N GLY A 137 21.06 -1.31 -2.63
CA GLY A 137 21.40 -1.01 -4.02
C GLY A 137 20.82 0.30 -4.53
#